data_AF-A0A0A2T6L8-F1
#
_entry.id   AF-A0A0A2T6L8-F1
#
_cell.length_a   1.000
_cell.length_b   1.000
_cell.length_c   1.000
_cell.angle_alpha   90.00
_cell.angle_beta   90.00
_cell.angle_gamma   90.00
#
_symmetry.space_group_name_H-M   'P 1'
#
loop_
_entity.id
_entity.type
_entity.pdbx_description
1 polymer ?
#
loop_
_entity_poly.entity_id
_entity_poly.type
_entity_poly.pdbx_seq_one_letter_code
_entity_poly.pdbx_strand_id
1 'polypeptide(L)'
;MKKSINRFRRLQLLAISLWLLVSSPLSYGESNGSFALSEHWSMGQQIKLRFDINETPQAGIVLHLKNGLALTAGDIISLGDLYGIVGKPISHGMTKQEKQARFKEVFNSFAKNIIVTSEVEDLNSVIRAEMREVESGIAKGETPEDIYKRIGNEVGRQINCITGGGCNSLTWWLNPGRYLKLAMENYDHFSPNNLIAYKSGHQVALLQALRAKETGSRSDLEIAFAMDAFACHYLSDHFAAGHLRTPREELASIVTPAVLGALLSNYMHNEENKYGVFVSNKLGEQWRVYGDYSYFNPFNQTNQQVLLRALQASADEIFEAYYTGVLPKKYQVEEMIPHITQLNDENNMDIAPMFYWDNQSKQLLRRTNLTNPYDKHWTNSWWGWSTLLLLKTQYGITSTVQLSLSKYLSQYVPEELRENSLI
;
A
#
# COMPACT_ATOMS: atom_id res chain seq x y z
N MET A 1 10.61 -47.15 -0.20
CA MET A 1 9.88 -46.47 0.91
C MET A 1 9.94 -44.94 0.87
N LYS A 2 11.08 -44.25 0.72
CA LYS A 2 11.16 -42.77 0.70
C LYS A 2 10.30 -42.06 -0.39
N LYS A 3 10.16 -42.64 -1.59
CA LYS A 3 9.31 -42.09 -2.66
C LYS A 3 7.79 -42.18 -2.37
N SER A 4 7.36 -43.20 -1.61
CA SER A 4 5.95 -43.40 -1.24
C SER A 4 5.52 -42.42 -0.15
N ILE A 5 6.39 -42.16 0.83
CA ILE A 5 6.16 -41.20 1.92
C ILE A 5 6.05 -39.76 1.39
N ASN A 6 6.86 -39.39 0.38
CA ASN A 6 6.74 -38.09 -0.28
C ASN A 6 5.47 -37.94 -1.14
N ARG A 7 4.96 -39.03 -1.74
CA ARG A 7 3.67 -39.02 -2.43
C ARG A 7 2.49 -38.89 -1.46
N PHE A 8 2.54 -39.60 -0.32
CA PHE A 8 1.52 -39.52 0.72
C PHE A 8 1.46 -38.14 1.39
N ARG A 9 2.61 -37.51 1.68
CA ARG A 9 2.65 -36.13 2.19
C ARG A 9 2.11 -35.11 1.19
N ARG A 10 2.40 -35.27 -0.11
CA ARG A 10 1.82 -34.41 -1.16
C ARG A 10 0.31 -34.58 -1.28
N LEU A 11 -0.20 -35.82 -1.22
CA LEU A 11 -1.64 -36.11 -1.26
C LEU A 11 -2.37 -35.62 -0.01
N GLN A 12 -1.75 -35.67 1.18
CA GLN A 12 -2.33 -35.10 2.40
C GLN A 12 -2.37 -33.57 2.36
N LEU A 13 -1.32 -32.91 1.87
CA LEU A 13 -1.32 -31.46 1.63
C LEU A 13 -2.38 -31.06 0.59
N LEU A 14 -2.57 -31.88 -0.46
CA LEU A 14 -3.60 -31.68 -1.49
C LEU A 14 -5.03 -31.90 -0.96
N ALA A 15 -5.21 -32.90 -0.09
CA ALA A 15 -6.51 -33.20 0.50
C ALA A 15 -6.92 -32.14 1.51
N ILE A 16 -5.98 -31.61 2.30
CA ILE A 16 -6.22 -30.48 3.20
C ILE A 16 -6.53 -29.22 2.40
N SER A 17 -5.83 -28.96 1.28
CA SER A 17 -6.13 -27.81 0.42
C SER A 17 -7.46 -27.90 -0.32
N LEU A 18 -7.92 -29.10 -0.73
CA LEU A 18 -9.25 -29.29 -1.29
C LEU A 18 -10.36 -29.21 -0.24
N TRP A 19 -10.15 -29.69 0.99
CA TRP A 19 -11.16 -29.58 2.06
C TRP A 19 -11.38 -28.13 2.50
N LEU A 20 -10.33 -27.30 2.46
CA LEU A 20 -10.38 -25.86 2.74
C LEU A 20 -11.25 -25.05 1.76
N LEU A 21 -11.58 -25.62 0.59
CA LEU A 21 -12.44 -25.01 -0.45
C LEU A 21 -13.94 -25.35 -0.27
N VAL A 22 -14.27 -26.51 0.32
CA VAL A 22 -15.63 -27.07 0.24
C VAL A 22 -16.44 -26.91 1.52
N SER A 23 -15.78 -26.76 2.68
CA SER A 23 -16.46 -26.69 3.98
C SER A 23 -16.22 -25.37 4.71
N SER A 24 -16.67 -24.27 4.11
CA SER A 24 -16.91 -23.03 4.85
C SER A 24 -18.20 -22.42 4.31
N PRO A 25 -19.18 -22.05 5.15
CA PRO A 25 -20.23 -21.18 4.68
C PRO A 25 -19.55 -19.92 4.12
N LEU A 26 -20.07 -19.40 3.00
CA LEU A 26 -19.70 -18.12 2.40
C LEU A 26 -20.05 -16.97 3.35
N SER A 27 -19.46 -16.92 4.54
CA SER A 27 -19.39 -15.71 5.34
C SER A 27 -18.32 -14.86 4.68
N TYR A 28 -18.77 -13.93 3.83
CA TYR A 28 -17.99 -12.81 3.33
C TYR A 28 -17.24 -12.19 4.53
N GLY A 29 -15.92 -12.37 4.58
CA GLY A 29 -15.09 -11.57 5.49
C GLY A 29 -15.27 -10.09 5.13
N GLU A 30 -15.17 -9.20 6.11
CA GLU A 30 -15.20 -7.75 5.86
C GLU A 30 -14.25 -7.44 4.69
N SER A 31 -14.81 -6.97 3.58
CA SER A 31 -14.17 -6.92 2.27
C SER A 31 -13.21 -5.75 2.13
N ASN A 32 -12.30 -5.57 3.08
CA ASN A 32 -11.31 -4.50 3.11
C ASN A 32 -10.02 -4.98 2.43
N GLY A 33 -10.08 -5.19 1.11
CA GLY A 33 -8.98 -5.79 0.34
C GLY A 33 -8.56 -5.05 -0.92
N SER A 34 -9.13 -3.87 -1.22
CA SER A 34 -8.60 -2.99 -2.25
C SER A 34 -7.50 -2.08 -1.69
N PHE A 35 -6.87 -1.30 -2.55
CA PHE A 35 -6.03 -0.20 -2.09
C PHE A 35 -6.92 1.02 -1.77
N ALA A 36 -6.46 1.89 -0.87
CA ALA A 36 -7.19 3.08 -0.41
C ALA A 36 -7.04 4.27 -1.38
N LEU A 37 -7.37 4.05 -2.66
CA LEU A 37 -7.02 4.95 -3.76
C LEU A 37 -7.70 6.32 -3.67
N SER A 38 -8.99 6.35 -3.29
CA SER A 38 -9.72 7.61 -3.03
C SER A 38 -9.13 8.45 -1.88
N GLU A 39 -8.52 7.81 -0.88
CA GLU A 39 -7.86 8.49 0.24
C GLU A 39 -6.59 9.20 -0.24
N HIS A 40 -5.74 8.48 -0.97
CA HIS A 40 -4.55 9.01 -1.66
C HIS A 40 -4.89 10.17 -2.59
N TRP A 41 -5.96 10.03 -3.37
CA TRP A 41 -6.43 11.10 -4.23
C TRP A 41 -6.85 12.34 -3.44
N SER A 42 -7.63 12.15 -2.37
CA SER A 42 -8.18 13.24 -1.56
C SER A 42 -7.13 14.03 -0.79
N MET A 43 -6.12 13.35 -0.25
CA MET A 43 -4.99 14.02 0.40
C MET A 43 -4.14 14.81 -0.61
N GLY A 44 -3.87 14.22 -1.79
CA GLY A 44 -3.05 14.88 -2.82
C GLY A 44 -3.75 16.07 -3.46
N GLN A 45 -5.07 16.03 -3.55
CA GLN A 45 -5.88 17.13 -4.09
C GLN A 45 -5.81 18.41 -3.25
N GLN A 46 -5.38 18.31 -1.98
CA GLN A 46 -5.23 19.44 -1.07
C GLN A 46 -3.84 20.09 -1.10
N ILE A 47 -2.85 19.43 -1.73
CA ILE A 47 -1.49 19.96 -1.82
C ILE A 47 -1.50 21.23 -2.67
N LYS A 48 -0.97 22.31 -2.11
CA LYS A 48 -0.88 23.60 -2.78
C LYS A 48 0.46 23.75 -3.46
N LEU A 49 0.44 24.01 -4.76
CA LEU A 49 1.64 24.20 -5.57
C LEU A 49 1.76 25.68 -5.97
N ARG A 50 2.98 26.16 -6.17
CA ARG A 50 3.30 27.49 -6.70
C ARG A 50 4.43 27.38 -7.73
N PHE A 51 4.45 28.29 -8.69
CA PHE A 51 5.46 28.34 -9.76
C PHE A 51 6.26 29.64 -9.75
N ASP A 52 5.76 30.68 -9.09
CA ASP A 52 6.48 31.93 -8.80
C ASP A 52 6.41 32.27 -7.30
N ILE A 53 7.41 33.01 -6.80
CA ILE A 53 7.48 33.43 -5.39
C ILE A 53 6.39 34.44 -5.02
N ASN A 54 5.91 35.21 -5.99
CA ASN A 54 4.86 36.20 -5.81
C ASN A 54 3.44 35.63 -6.00
N GLU A 55 3.34 34.37 -6.44
CA GLU A 55 2.07 33.67 -6.57
C GLU A 55 1.61 33.09 -5.23
N THR A 56 0.30 33.15 -4.99
CA THR A 56 -0.31 32.42 -3.88
C THR A 56 -0.39 30.93 -4.27
N PRO A 57 0.11 29.99 -3.45
CA PRO A 57 0.00 28.56 -3.72
C PRO A 57 -1.47 28.12 -3.88
N GLN A 58 -1.75 27.29 -4.88
CA GLN A 58 -3.10 26.80 -5.18
C GLN A 58 -3.16 25.28 -5.17
N ALA A 59 -4.26 24.74 -4.66
CA ALA A 59 -4.56 23.31 -4.70
C ALA A 59 -5.16 22.92 -6.06
N GLY A 60 -5.01 21.64 -6.44
CA GLY A 60 -5.61 21.11 -7.67
C GLY A 60 -5.03 21.64 -8.97
N ILE A 61 -3.79 22.14 -8.95
CA ILE A 61 -3.08 22.51 -10.18
C ILE A 61 -2.85 21.24 -11.03
N VAL A 62 -3.17 21.36 -12.32
CA VAL A 62 -2.90 20.33 -13.32
C VAL A 62 -1.44 20.42 -13.76
N LEU A 63 -0.73 19.29 -13.66
CA LEU A 63 0.65 19.09 -14.07
C LEU A 63 0.68 18.36 -15.41
N HIS A 64 1.47 18.85 -16.36
CA HIS A 64 1.56 18.29 -17.71
C HIS A 64 2.80 17.40 -17.84
N LEU A 65 2.58 16.12 -18.16
CA LEU A 65 3.64 15.14 -18.36
C LEU A 65 4.08 15.08 -19.83
N LYS A 66 5.25 14.48 -20.08
CA LYS A 66 5.89 14.50 -21.41
C LYS A 66 5.14 13.67 -22.47
N ASN A 67 4.28 12.76 -22.04
CA ASN A 67 3.41 11.97 -22.91
C ASN A 67 2.02 12.59 -23.12
N GLY A 68 1.77 13.81 -22.64
CA GLY A 68 0.48 14.50 -22.82
C GLY A 68 -0.53 14.25 -21.71
N LEU A 69 -0.22 13.44 -20.69
CA LEU A 69 -1.06 13.34 -19.49
C LEU A 69 -1.13 14.69 -18.78
N ALA A 70 -2.33 15.03 -18.31
CA ALA A 70 -2.62 16.23 -17.54
C ALA A 70 -3.29 15.81 -16.23
N LEU A 71 -2.53 15.83 -15.13
CA LEU A 71 -2.90 15.19 -13.86
C LEU A 71 -2.70 16.14 -12.69
N THR A 72 -3.56 16.09 -11.67
CA THR A 72 -3.29 16.78 -10.40
C THR A 72 -2.31 15.98 -9.54
N ALA A 73 -1.80 16.59 -8.47
CA ALA A 73 -1.02 15.85 -7.46
C ALA A 73 -1.82 14.68 -6.85
N GLY A 74 -3.13 14.86 -6.65
CA GLY A 74 -4.05 13.80 -6.19
C GLY A 74 -4.14 12.64 -7.18
N ASP A 75 -4.30 12.93 -8.47
CA ASP A 75 -4.29 11.89 -9.50
C ASP A 75 -2.98 11.09 -9.45
N ILE A 76 -1.83 11.76 -9.38
CA ILE A 76 -0.51 11.10 -9.39
C ILE A 76 -0.23 10.31 -8.11
N ILE A 77 -0.55 10.83 -6.93
CA ILE A 77 -0.36 10.12 -5.64
C ILE A 77 -1.15 8.81 -5.64
N SER A 78 -2.36 8.81 -6.22
CA SER A 78 -3.21 7.61 -6.30
C SER A 78 -2.71 6.53 -7.28
N LEU A 79 -1.71 6.84 -8.13
CA LEU A 79 -1.11 5.88 -9.06
C LEU A 79 0.00 5.02 -8.45
N GLY A 80 0.53 5.35 -7.26
CA GLY A 80 1.69 4.67 -6.68
C GLY A 80 1.49 3.17 -6.41
N ASP A 81 0.26 2.79 -6.13
CA ASP A 81 -0.20 1.41 -6.00
C ASP A 81 -0.34 0.66 -7.34
N LEU A 82 -0.53 1.40 -8.42
CA LEU A 82 -0.98 0.89 -9.73
C LEU A 82 0.17 0.78 -10.74
N TYR A 83 1.24 1.54 -10.49
CA TYR A 83 2.47 1.54 -11.26
C TYR A 83 3.65 1.12 -10.39
N GLY A 84 4.28 0.03 -10.80
CA GLY A 84 5.46 -0.55 -10.17
C GLY A 84 6.08 -1.58 -11.12
N ILE A 85 7.30 -2.00 -10.83
CA ILE A 85 7.97 -3.09 -11.55
C ILE A 85 8.02 -4.30 -10.62
N VAL A 86 7.23 -5.32 -10.94
CA VAL A 86 7.19 -6.60 -10.19
C VAL A 86 8.60 -7.19 -10.09
N GLY A 87 9.00 -7.64 -8.91
CA GLY A 87 10.33 -8.16 -8.62
C GLY A 87 11.43 -7.09 -8.51
N LYS A 88 11.11 -5.79 -8.66
CA LYS A 88 12.09 -4.70 -8.50
C LYS A 88 11.56 -3.56 -7.59
N PRO A 89 11.27 -3.82 -6.30
CA PRO A 89 10.95 -2.75 -5.36
C PRO A 89 12.03 -1.66 -5.37
N ILE A 90 11.61 -0.40 -5.25
CA ILE A 90 12.48 0.78 -5.21
C ILE A 90 13.44 0.67 -4.04
N SER A 91 12.94 0.33 -2.85
CA SER A 91 13.70 0.20 -1.61
C SER A 91 14.80 -0.87 -1.67
N HIS A 92 14.67 -1.86 -2.55
CA HIS A 92 15.61 -2.97 -2.70
C HIS A 92 16.81 -2.65 -3.61
N GLY A 93 16.91 -1.44 -4.16
CA GLY A 93 18.14 -1.01 -4.82
C GLY A 93 19.33 -1.04 -3.86
N MET A 94 20.45 -1.66 -4.24
CA MET A 94 21.61 -1.85 -3.36
C MET A 94 22.29 -0.52 -3.01
N THR A 95 22.25 0.44 -3.95
CA THR A 95 22.87 1.77 -3.79
C THR A 95 21.81 2.88 -3.84
N LYS A 96 22.17 4.08 -3.36
CA LYS A 96 21.28 5.25 -3.48
C LYS A 96 20.91 5.53 -4.94
N GLN A 97 21.89 5.41 -5.84
CA GLN A 97 21.71 5.62 -7.27
C GLN A 97 20.78 4.58 -7.88
N GLU A 98 20.89 3.32 -7.47
CA GLU A 98 20.00 2.26 -7.94
C GLU A 98 18.56 2.47 -7.47
N LYS A 99 18.34 2.83 -6.19
CA LYS A 99 17.00 3.15 -5.68
C LYS A 99 16.36 4.31 -6.47
N GLN A 100 17.12 5.39 -6.71
CA GLN A 100 16.68 6.50 -7.55
C GLN A 100 16.43 6.10 -9.01
N ALA A 101 17.22 5.19 -9.56
CA ALA A 101 17.03 4.66 -10.91
C ALA A 101 15.74 3.84 -11.02
N ARG A 102 15.47 2.96 -10.04
CA ARG A 102 14.23 2.19 -9.97
C ARG A 102 13.01 3.10 -9.83
N PHE A 103 13.06 4.10 -8.95
CA PHE A 103 11.99 5.11 -8.85
C PHE A 103 11.71 5.78 -10.21
N LYS A 104 12.76 6.23 -10.91
CA LYS A 104 12.62 6.83 -12.24
C LYS A 104 12.06 5.84 -13.27
N GLU A 105 12.45 4.56 -13.21
CA GLU A 105 11.92 3.51 -14.10
C GLU A 105 10.40 3.38 -13.91
N VAL A 106 9.94 3.30 -12.67
CA VAL A 106 8.50 3.26 -12.35
C VAL A 106 7.79 4.52 -12.81
N PHE A 107 8.27 5.71 -12.41
CA PHE A 107 7.64 6.98 -12.78
C PHE A 107 7.53 7.16 -14.30
N ASN A 108 8.61 6.85 -15.04
CA ASN A 108 8.61 6.97 -16.50
C ASN A 108 7.69 5.96 -17.19
N SER A 109 7.34 4.84 -16.53
CA SER A 109 6.46 3.82 -17.11
C SER A 109 5.07 4.37 -17.44
N PHE A 110 4.58 5.36 -16.66
CA PHE A 110 3.35 6.09 -16.95
C PHE A 110 3.56 7.51 -17.46
N ALA A 111 4.63 8.20 -17.06
CA ALA A 111 4.82 9.63 -17.37
C ALA A 111 5.43 9.93 -18.75
N LYS A 112 5.97 8.91 -19.44
CA LYS A 112 6.62 9.07 -20.76
C LYS A 112 6.09 8.14 -21.85
N ASN A 113 5.41 7.06 -21.48
CA ASN A 113 4.88 6.13 -22.46
C ASN A 113 3.54 6.67 -22.99
N ILE A 114 3.43 6.91 -24.30
CA ILE A 114 2.18 7.42 -24.90
C ILE A 114 1.07 6.36 -24.92
N ILE A 115 1.43 5.07 -24.93
CA ILE A 115 0.46 3.97 -25.05
C ILE A 115 -0.36 3.82 -23.76
N VAL A 116 0.17 4.26 -22.61
CA VAL A 116 -0.48 4.09 -21.31
C VAL A 116 -1.39 5.25 -20.93
N THR A 117 -1.51 6.30 -21.76
CA THR A 117 -2.33 7.48 -21.41
C THR A 117 -3.79 7.09 -21.18
N SER A 118 -4.36 6.25 -22.05
CA SER A 118 -5.73 5.74 -21.90
C SER A 118 -5.87 4.85 -20.66
N GLU A 119 -4.85 4.06 -20.32
CA GLU A 119 -4.86 3.23 -19.11
C GLU A 119 -4.93 4.12 -17.86
N VAL A 120 -4.14 5.21 -17.81
CA VAL A 120 -4.19 6.18 -16.71
C VAL A 120 -5.55 6.88 -16.63
N GLU A 121 -6.14 7.26 -17.76
CA GLU A 121 -7.48 7.86 -17.82
C GLU A 121 -8.57 6.92 -17.29
N ASP A 122 -8.53 5.63 -17.67
CA ASP A 122 -9.44 4.60 -17.18
C ASP A 122 -9.27 4.39 -15.68
N LEU A 123 -8.02 4.27 -15.19
CA LEU A 123 -7.73 4.11 -13.77
C LEU A 123 -8.23 5.30 -12.95
N ASN A 124 -7.93 6.53 -13.37
CA ASN A 124 -8.41 7.74 -12.71
C ASN A 124 -9.93 7.84 -12.72
N SER A 125 -10.60 7.34 -13.76
CA SER A 125 -12.07 7.29 -13.83
C SER A 125 -12.65 6.37 -12.75
N VAL A 126 -12.01 5.23 -12.48
CA VAL A 126 -12.39 4.32 -11.39
C VAL A 126 -12.19 4.97 -10.03
N ILE A 127 -11.05 5.62 -9.80
CA ILE A 127 -10.73 6.29 -8.52
C ILE A 127 -11.72 7.43 -8.24
N ARG A 128 -12.03 8.23 -9.27
CA ARG A 128 -13.03 9.31 -9.15
C ARG A 128 -14.45 8.77 -8.94
N ALA A 129 -14.77 7.58 -9.47
CA ALA A 129 -16.05 6.93 -9.19
C ALA A 129 -16.15 6.46 -7.73
N GLU A 130 -15.08 5.86 -7.19
CA GLU A 130 -14.98 5.52 -5.77
C GLU A 130 -15.16 6.77 -4.90
N MET A 131 -14.47 7.87 -5.22
CA MET A 131 -14.58 9.12 -4.46
C MET A 131 -16.00 9.67 -4.45
N ARG A 132 -16.71 9.65 -5.59
CA ARG A 132 -18.12 10.09 -5.65
C ARG A 132 -19.03 9.25 -4.77
N GLU A 133 -18.80 7.94 -4.69
CA GLU A 133 -19.55 7.05 -3.78
C GLU A 133 -19.28 7.39 -2.32
N VAL A 134 -18.02 7.72 -1.98
CA VAL A 134 -17.63 8.18 -0.64
C VAL A 134 -18.29 9.51 -0.28
N GLU A 135 -18.20 10.52 -1.14
CA GLU A 135 -18.84 11.83 -0.91
C GLU A 135 -20.36 11.69 -0.75
N SER A 136 -21.00 10.91 -1.62
CA SER A 136 -22.44 10.63 -1.57
C SER A 136 -22.83 9.91 -0.28
N GLY A 137 -22.06 8.93 0.17
CA GLY A 137 -22.33 8.21 1.41
C GLY A 137 -22.19 9.11 2.64
N ILE A 138 -21.11 9.90 2.71
CA ILE A 138 -20.89 10.87 3.80
C ILE A 138 -22.03 11.90 3.83
N ALA A 139 -22.45 12.42 2.68
CA ALA A 139 -23.56 13.37 2.58
C ALA A 139 -24.90 12.78 3.06
N LYS A 140 -25.06 11.45 3.01
CA LYS A 140 -26.22 10.71 3.53
C LYS A 140 -26.09 10.31 5.00
N GLY A 141 -24.95 10.60 5.64
CA GLY A 141 -24.67 10.22 7.03
C GLY A 141 -24.20 8.78 7.22
N GLU A 142 -23.77 8.09 6.16
CA GLU A 142 -23.08 6.80 6.29
C GLU A 142 -21.69 7.00 6.93
N THR A 143 -21.23 6.02 7.71
CA THR A 143 -19.85 6.02 8.20
C THR A 143 -18.89 5.65 7.05
N PRO A 144 -17.65 6.19 7.01
CA PRO A 144 -16.65 5.79 6.02
C PRO A 144 -16.46 4.28 5.93
N GLU A 145 -16.48 3.59 7.07
CA GLU A 145 -16.34 2.14 7.16
C GLU A 145 -17.49 1.42 6.43
N ASP A 146 -18.73 1.85 6.62
CA ASP A 146 -19.90 1.28 5.96
C ASP A 146 -19.88 1.53 4.45
N ILE A 147 -19.40 2.71 4.03
CA ILE A 147 -19.25 3.06 2.61
C ILE A 147 -18.22 2.13 1.94
N TYR A 148 -17.02 2.01 2.51
CA TYR A 148 -15.98 1.15 1.94
C TYR A 148 -16.39 -0.33 1.93
N LYS A 149 -17.11 -0.77 2.97
CA LYS A 149 -17.71 -2.10 3.02
C LYS A 149 -18.74 -2.33 1.92
N ARG A 150 -19.57 -1.30 1.61
CA ARG A 150 -20.55 -1.34 0.53
C ARG A 150 -19.90 -1.35 -0.86
N ILE A 151 -18.84 -0.57 -1.07
CA ILE A 151 -18.06 -0.57 -2.31
C ILE A 151 -17.40 -1.94 -2.53
N GLY A 152 -16.82 -2.50 -1.48
CA GLY A 152 -16.21 -3.82 -1.49
C GLY A 152 -15.12 -3.99 -2.55
N ASN A 153 -15.11 -5.13 -3.22
CA ASN A 153 -14.03 -5.50 -4.15
C ASN A 153 -14.19 -4.93 -5.58
N GLU A 154 -15.22 -4.12 -5.83
CA GLU A 154 -15.56 -3.69 -7.18
C GLU A 154 -14.49 -2.79 -7.81
N VAL A 155 -13.91 -1.89 -7.01
CA VAL A 155 -12.78 -1.04 -7.42
C VAL A 155 -11.55 -1.90 -7.78
N GLY A 156 -11.17 -2.82 -6.89
CA GLY A 156 -10.05 -3.75 -7.14
C GLY A 156 -10.26 -4.61 -8.38
N ARG A 157 -11.50 -5.07 -8.64
CA ARG A 157 -11.86 -5.81 -9.86
C ARG A 157 -11.64 -4.99 -11.12
N GLN A 158 -12.19 -3.76 -11.16
CA GLN A 158 -12.07 -2.88 -12.33
C GLN A 158 -10.60 -2.56 -12.62
N ILE A 159 -9.82 -2.27 -11.59
CA ILE A 159 -8.38 -1.97 -11.72
C ILE A 159 -7.59 -3.19 -12.17
N ASN A 160 -7.88 -4.38 -11.62
CA ASN A 160 -7.25 -5.61 -12.11
C ASN A 160 -7.54 -5.83 -13.59
N CYS A 161 -8.78 -5.61 -14.03
CA CYS A 161 -9.18 -5.71 -15.42
C CYS A 161 -8.40 -4.72 -16.31
N ILE A 162 -8.40 -3.43 -15.96
CA ILE A 162 -7.69 -2.37 -16.70
C ILE A 162 -6.19 -2.68 -16.80
N THR A 163 -5.61 -3.22 -15.73
CA THR A 163 -4.18 -3.57 -15.68
C THR A 163 -3.85 -4.96 -16.25
N GLY A 164 -4.71 -5.49 -17.13
CA GLY A 164 -4.46 -6.70 -17.93
C GLY A 164 -4.81 -8.02 -17.23
N GLY A 165 -5.66 -7.98 -16.21
CA GLY A 165 -6.16 -9.14 -15.47
C GLY A 165 -7.59 -9.54 -15.83
N GLY A 166 -8.17 -10.43 -15.04
CA GLY A 166 -9.56 -10.85 -15.17
C GLY A 166 -10.54 -9.74 -14.81
N CYS A 167 -11.67 -9.72 -15.51
CA CYS A 167 -12.73 -8.73 -15.34
C CYS A 167 -14.03 -9.30 -14.76
N ASN A 168 -14.17 -10.63 -14.67
CA ASN A 168 -15.39 -11.29 -14.23
C ASN A 168 -15.71 -10.98 -12.76
N SER A 169 -16.96 -10.65 -12.44
CA SER A 169 -17.36 -10.26 -11.07
C SER A 169 -17.09 -11.33 -10.00
N LEU A 170 -17.12 -12.61 -10.37
CA LEU A 170 -16.96 -13.75 -9.46
C LEU A 170 -15.59 -14.44 -9.56
N THR A 171 -14.78 -14.13 -10.56
CA THR A 171 -13.52 -14.87 -10.80
C THR A 171 -12.35 -13.98 -11.23
N TRP A 172 -12.49 -12.64 -11.17
CA TRP A 172 -11.45 -11.70 -11.62
C TRP A 172 -10.07 -11.96 -11.02
N TRP A 173 -10.02 -12.36 -9.75
CA TRP A 173 -8.77 -12.64 -9.05
C TRP A 173 -8.09 -13.93 -9.52
N LEU A 174 -8.73 -14.81 -10.29
CA LEU A 174 -8.06 -15.99 -10.85
C LEU A 174 -7.04 -15.61 -11.94
N ASN A 175 -7.21 -14.44 -12.56
CA ASN A 175 -6.33 -13.92 -13.60
C ASN A 175 -5.69 -12.60 -13.12
N PRO A 176 -4.49 -12.65 -12.50
CA PRO A 176 -3.87 -11.46 -11.93
C PRO A 176 -3.27 -10.55 -13.01
N GLY A 177 -3.80 -9.33 -13.09
CA GLY A 177 -3.21 -8.19 -13.79
C GLY A 177 -2.03 -7.61 -13.02
N ARG A 178 -1.50 -6.47 -13.48
CA ARG A 178 -0.38 -5.77 -12.81
C ARG A 178 -0.74 -5.42 -11.37
N TYR A 179 -1.94 -4.90 -11.13
CA TYR A 179 -2.45 -4.54 -9.81
C TYR A 179 -2.29 -5.65 -8.76
N LEU A 180 -2.84 -6.84 -9.04
CA LEU A 180 -2.75 -7.97 -8.12
C LEU A 180 -1.32 -8.51 -7.98
N LYS A 181 -0.49 -8.41 -9.02
CA LYS A 181 0.92 -8.81 -8.95
C LYS A 181 1.72 -7.88 -8.05
N LEU A 182 1.47 -6.57 -8.13
CA LEU A 182 2.11 -5.59 -7.26
C LEU A 182 1.71 -5.78 -5.80
N ALA A 183 0.42 -6.02 -5.52
CA ALA A 183 -0.07 -6.30 -4.17
C ALA A 183 0.63 -7.50 -3.47
N MET A 184 1.17 -8.45 -4.25
CA MET A 184 1.90 -9.60 -3.71
C MET A 184 3.33 -9.26 -3.27
N GLU A 185 3.95 -8.21 -3.81
CA GLU A 185 5.37 -7.84 -3.61
C GLU A 185 5.53 -6.37 -3.23
N ASN A 186 4.49 -5.78 -2.63
CA ASN A 186 4.36 -4.37 -2.26
C ASN A 186 5.23 -3.97 -1.04
N TYR A 187 6.48 -4.42 -1.00
CA TYR A 187 7.41 -4.12 0.09
C TYR A 187 7.64 -2.62 0.29
N ASP A 188 7.58 -1.84 -0.79
CA ASP A 188 7.75 -0.38 -0.75
C ASP A 188 6.63 0.37 -0.02
N HIS A 189 5.55 -0.29 0.41
CA HIS A 189 4.45 0.36 1.15
C HIS A 189 4.63 0.26 2.67
N PHE A 190 5.42 -0.72 3.11
CA PHE A 190 5.64 -0.99 4.53
C PHE A 190 6.91 -0.34 5.03
N SER A 191 6.90 0.05 6.30
CA SER A 191 8.08 0.59 6.96
C SER A 191 9.12 -0.51 7.19
N PRO A 192 10.42 -0.22 7.02
CA PRO A 192 11.01 1.09 6.73
C PRO A 192 11.11 1.42 5.23
N ASN A 193 10.67 0.52 4.35
CA ASN A 193 10.89 0.60 2.90
C ASN A 193 10.11 1.74 2.23
N ASN A 194 8.91 2.06 2.70
CA ASN A 194 8.13 3.22 2.24
C ASN A 194 8.88 4.54 2.37
N LEU A 195 9.56 4.76 3.49
CA LEU A 195 10.37 5.94 3.71
C LEU A 195 11.61 5.95 2.80
N ILE A 196 12.18 4.77 2.52
CA ILE A 196 13.29 4.64 1.56
C ILE A 196 12.82 4.97 0.14
N ALA A 197 11.64 4.48 -0.27
CA ALA A 197 11.04 4.75 -1.57
C ALA A 197 10.70 6.24 -1.73
N TYR A 198 10.02 6.84 -0.75
CA TYR A 198 9.76 8.28 -0.69
C TYR A 198 11.05 9.09 -0.80
N LYS A 199 12.04 8.86 0.07
CA LYS A 199 13.30 9.64 0.05
C LYS A 199 14.04 9.51 -1.28
N SER A 200 13.98 8.33 -1.90
CA SER A 200 14.60 8.11 -3.21
C SER A 200 13.88 8.90 -4.32
N GLY A 201 12.55 8.92 -4.29
CA GLY A 201 11.73 9.69 -5.23
C GLY A 201 11.81 11.19 -5.04
N HIS A 202 11.66 11.66 -3.79
CA HIS A 202 11.78 13.06 -3.42
C HIS A 202 13.16 13.63 -3.79
N GLN A 203 14.24 12.87 -3.59
CA GLN A 203 15.57 13.29 -4.05
C GLN A 203 15.67 13.42 -5.58
N VAL A 204 15.00 12.55 -6.34
CA VAL A 204 14.92 12.67 -7.80
C VAL A 204 14.12 13.90 -8.20
N ALA A 205 13.01 14.17 -7.52
CA ALA A 205 12.17 15.35 -7.75
C ALA A 205 12.94 16.66 -7.47
N LEU A 206 13.69 16.73 -6.37
CA LEU A 206 14.54 17.88 -6.05
C LEU A 206 15.61 18.14 -7.12
N LEU A 207 16.25 17.09 -7.65
CA LEU A 207 17.22 17.23 -8.75
C LEU A 207 16.55 17.71 -10.04
N GLN A 208 15.32 17.29 -10.30
CA GLN A 208 14.51 17.77 -11.41
C GLN A 208 14.10 19.25 -11.21
N ALA A 209 13.86 19.68 -9.97
CA ALA A 209 13.59 21.08 -9.64
C ALA A 209 14.81 21.98 -9.88
N LEU A 210 16.02 21.52 -9.53
CA LEU A 210 17.26 22.23 -9.88
C LEU A 210 17.42 22.37 -11.39
N ARG A 211 17.16 21.32 -12.16
CA ARG A 211 17.16 21.38 -13.62
C ARG A 211 16.14 22.41 -14.13
N ALA A 212 14.95 22.47 -13.53
CA ALA A 212 13.95 23.47 -13.89
C ALA A 212 14.47 24.90 -13.65
N LYS A 213 15.24 25.12 -12.58
CA LYS A 213 15.90 26.40 -12.32
C LYS A 213 16.95 26.75 -13.37
N GLU A 214 17.81 25.79 -13.72
CA GLU A 214 18.84 25.96 -14.75
C GLU A 214 18.26 26.28 -16.13
N THR A 215 17.15 25.62 -16.49
CA THR A 215 16.50 25.79 -17.79
C THR A 215 15.51 26.94 -17.84
N GLY A 216 15.02 27.40 -16.69
CA GLY A 216 13.88 28.32 -16.60
C GLY A 216 12.54 27.73 -17.07
N SER A 217 12.48 26.42 -17.30
CA SER A 217 11.30 25.77 -17.88
C SER A 217 10.27 25.42 -16.83
N ARG A 218 9.07 26.01 -16.93
CA ARG A 218 7.91 25.62 -16.12
C ARG A 218 7.58 24.14 -16.28
N SER A 219 7.67 23.60 -17.49
CA SER A 219 7.41 22.17 -17.73
C SER A 219 8.37 21.28 -16.93
N ASP A 220 9.65 21.65 -16.81
CA ASP A 220 10.58 20.86 -16.00
C ASP A 220 10.24 20.93 -14.49
N LEU A 221 9.64 22.04 -14.00
CA LEU A 221 9.15 22.15 -12.62
C LEU A 221 7.85 21.35 -12.41
N GLU A 222 6.94 21.34 -13.38
CA GLU A 222 5.75 20.48 -13.35
C GLU A 222 6.13 19.00 -13.24
N ILE A 223 7.16 18.56 -13.96
CA ILE A 223 7.71 17.20 -13.83
C ILE A 223 8.32 16.97 -12.44
N ALA A 224 8.97 17.98 -11.84
CA ALA A 224 9.50 17.86 -10.48
C ALA A 224 8.37 17.63 -9.47
N PHE A 225 7.31 18.43 -9.51
CA PHE A 225 6.13 18.23 -8.67
C PHE A 225 5.44 16.89 -8.93
N ALA A 226 5.37 16.44 -10.19
CA ALA A 226 4.81 15.14 -10.52
C ALA A 226 5.63 13.98 -9.93
N MET A 227 6.96 14.06 -10.00
CA MET A 227 7.85 13.08 -9.36
C MET A 227 7.66 13.09 -7.84
N ASP A 228 7.54 14.27 -7.24
CA ASP A 228 7.34 14.41 -5.80
C ASP A 228 5.99 13.84 -5.35
N ALA A 229 4.91 14.16 -6.07
CA ALA A 229 3.59 13.59 -5.84
C ALA A 229 3.63 12.06 -5.93
N PHE A 230 4.31 11.48 -6.94
CA PHE A 230 4.44 10.03 -7.03
C PHE A 230 5.23 9.43 -5.85
N ALA A 231 6.27 10.13 -5.37
CA ALA A 231 7.00 9.72 -4.17
C ALA A 231 6.15 9.83 -2.90
N CYS A 232 5.29 10.84 -2.82
CA CYS A 232 4.39 11.11 -1.70
C CYS A 232 3.35 10.01 -1.47
N HIS A 233 3.08 9.14 -2.45
CA HIS A 233 2.32 7.92 -2.24
C HIS A 233 2.93 7.08 -1.09
N TYR A 234 4.21 6.73 -1.19
CA TYR A 234 4.91 5.97 -0.15
C TYR A 234 5.06 6.76 1.16
N LEU A 235 5.12 8.09 1.10
CA LEU A 235 5.06 8.91 2.30
C LEU A 235 3.71 8.75 3.00
N SER A 236 2.61 8.78 2.24
CA SER A 236 1.27 8.64 2.80
C SER A 236 0.99 7.26 3.40
N ASP A 237 1.56 6.20 2.85
CA ASP A 237 1.51 4.87 3.47
C ASP A 237 2.14 4.89 4.87
N HIS A 238 3.21 5.67 5.06
CA HIS A 238 3.84 5.83 6.37
C HIS A 238 2.94 6.57 7.39
N PHE A 239 1.80 7.12 6.98
CA PHE A 239 0.78 7.69 7.88
C PHE A 239 -0.41 6.76 8.09
N ALA A 240 -0.32 5.48 7.71
CA ALA A 240 -1.34 4.48 7.95
C ALA A 240 -0.81 3.35 8.84
N ALA A 241 -1.56 3.02 9.89
CA ALA A 241 -1.10 2.21 11.03
C ALA A 241 -0.52 0.85 10.63
N GLY A 242 -1.20 0.13 9.74
CA GLY A 242 -0.83 -1.19 9.25
C GLY A 242 0.47 -1.22 8.44
N HIS A 243 0.97 -0.08 8.00
CA HIS A 243 2.24 0.03 7.29
C HIS A 243 3.42 0.38 8.22
N LEU A 244 3.17 0.67 9.51
CA LEU A 244 4.21 1.14 10.42
C LEU A 244 5.08 0.03 11.02
N ARG A 245 4.47 -1.07 11.50
CA ARG A 245 5.21 -2.18 12.15
C ARG A 245 4.86 -3.57 11.64
N THR A 246 4.01 -3.70 10.62
CA THR A 246 3.77 -5.01 10.00
C THR A 246 5.08 -5.54 9.42
N PRO A 247 5.59 -6.69 9.90
CA PRO A 247 6.90 -7.21 9.51
C PRO A 247 6.82 -7.92 8.15
N ARG A 248 6.58 -7.13 7.09
CA ARG A 248 6.25 -7.61 5.74
C ARG A 248 7.33 -8.49 5.13
N GLU A 249 8.59 -8.05 5.22
CA GLU A 249 9.77 -8.74 4.69
C GLU A 249 10.05 -10.03 5.47
N GLU A 250 9.99 -9.95 6.79
CA GLU A 250 10.27 -11.07 7.69
C GLU A 250 9.19 -12.14 7.56
N LEU A 251 7.92 -11.76 7.45
CA LEU A 251 6.83 -12.70 7.17
C LEU A 251 7.03 -13.40 5.83
N ALA A 252 7.33 -12.66 4.76
CA ALA A 252 7.55 -13.24 3.43
C ALA A 252 8.79 -14.16 3.38
N SER A 253 9.84 -13.84 4.13
CA SER A 253 11.08 -14.63 4.14
C SER A 253 11.03 -15.87 5.05
N ILE A 254 10.35 -15.79 6.19
CA ILE A 254 10.31 -16.87 7.20
C ILE A 254 9.17 -17.85 6.94
N VAL A 255 8.00 -17.36 6.51
CA VAL A 255 6.83 -18.20 6.29
C VAL A 255 6.88 -18.80 4.88
N THR A 256 6.81 -20.13 4.80
CA THR A 256 6.82 -20.85 3.52
C THR A 256 5.42 -21.40 3.19
N PRO A 257 4.88 -21.15 1.98
CA PRO A 257 5.47 -20.33 0.91
C PRO A 257 5.46 -18.82 1.25
N ALA A 258 6.32 -18.02 0.62
CA ALA A 258 6.40 -16.57 0.87
C ALA A 258 5.05 -15.85 0.70
N VAL A 259 4.23 -16.31 -0.25
CA VAL A 259 2.87 -15.81 -0.44
C VAL A 259 2.00 -15.99 0.80
N LEU A 260 2.18 -17.06 1.58
CA LEU A 260 1.47 -17.25 2.85
C LEU A 260 1.91 -16.20 3.87
N GLY A 261 3.21 -15.89 3.96
CA GLY A 261 3.72 -14.78 4.76
C GLY A 261 3.04 -13.46 4.39
N ALA A 262 2.94 -13.19 3.09
CA ALA A 262 2.26 -12.00 2.59
C ALA A 262 0.78 -11.92 3.01
N LEU A 263 0.08 -13.06 3.04
CA LEU A 263 -1.31 -13.10 3.50
C LEU A 263 -1.44 -12.84 5.00
N LEU A 264 -0.53 -13.39 5.79
CA LEU A 264 -0.50 -13.16 7.22
C LEU A 264 -0.23 -11.68 7.53
N SER A 265 0.67 -11.03 6.79
CA SER A 265 0.89 -9.57 6.91
C SER A 265 -0.41 -8.79 6.72
N ASN A 266 -1.25 -9.16 5.76
CA ASN A 266 -2.49 -8.44 5.48
C ASN A 266 -3.48 -8.48 6.67
N TYR A 267 -3.53 -9.57 7.45
CA TYR A 267 -4.38 -9.62 8.64
C TYR A 267 -3.91 -8.65 9.72
N MET A 268 -2.60 -8.58 9.98
CA MET A 268 -2.05 -7.60 10.92
C MET A 268 -2.25 -6.17 10.42
N HIS A 269 -1.90 -5.92 9.16
CA HIS A 269 -2.11 -4.65 8.49
C HIS A 269 -3.55 -4.13 8.67
N ASN A 270 -4.55 -4.97 8.35
CA ASN A 270 -5.95 -4.60 8.48
C ASN A 270 -6.40 -4.42 9.93
N GLU A 271 -5.90 -5.25 10.86
CA GLU A 271 -6.17 -5.10 12.29
C GLU A 271 -5.65 -3.75 12.80
N GLU A 272 -4.42 -3.39 12.46
CA GLU A 272 -3.83 -2.13 12.91
C GLU A 272 -4.47 -0.91 12.24
N ASN A 273 -4.85 -1.00 10.96
CA ASN A 273 -5.61 0.06 10.30
C ASN A 273 -6.95 0.32 10.99
N LYS A 274 -7.67 -0.75 11.35
CA LYS A 274 -8.98 -0.69 12.00
C LYS A 274 -8.90 -0.16 13.43
N TYR A 275 -8.02 -0.72 14.24
CA TYR A 275 -7.93 -0.35 15.65
C TYR A 275 -7.15 0.93 15.85
N GLY A 276 -6.19 1.25 14.99
CA GLY A 276 -5.25 2.34 15.14
C GLY A 276 -4.17 2.10 16.21
N VAL A 277 -3.02 2.75 16.04
CA VAL A 277 -1.85 2.65 16.93
C VAL A 277 -1.40 4.02 17.42
N PHE A 278 -0.82 4.07 18.62
CA PHE A 278 -0.28 5.33 19.14
C PHE A 278 1.12 5.62 18.56
N VAL A 279 1.31 6.86 18.14
CA VAL A 279 2.55 7.33 17.53
C VAL A 279 2.99 8.66 18.14
N SER A 280 4.25 8.98 17.91
CA SER A 280 4.85 10.28 18.17
C SER A 280 5.75 10.70 17.02
N ASN A 281 6.00 12.00 16.83
CA ASN A 281 7.01 12.49 15.88
C ASN A 281 8.14 13.26 16.60
N LYS A 282 9.14 13.72 15.85
CA LYS A 282 10.29 14.44 16.43
C LYS A 282 9.96 15.87 16.87
N LEU A 283 8.82 16.40 16.43
CA LEU A 283 8.27 17.66 16.93
C LEU A 283 7.62 17.51 18.31
N GLY A 284 7.54 16.29 18.86
CA GLY A 284 6.93 16.00 20.15
C GLY A 284 5.41 15.86 20.12
N GLU A 285 4.81 15.84 18.92
CA GLU A 285 3.38 15.58 18.75
C GLU A 285 3.10 14.10 19.00
N GLN A 286 1.98 13.79 19.66
CA GLN A 286 1.52 12.43 19.94
C GLN A 286 0.06 12.29 19.54
N TRP A 287 -0.27 11.24 18.80
CA TRP A 287 -1.65 10.99 18.37
C TRP A 287 -1.88 9.52 18.08
N ARG A 288 -3.13 9.19 17.80
CA ARG A 288 -3.52 7.87 17.32
C ARG A 288 -3.64 7.89 15.80
N VAL A 289 -2.91 7.01 15.13
CA VAL A 289 -2.97 6.82 13.68
C VAL A 289 -3.92 5.67 13.40
N TYR A 290 -4.94 5.91 12.59
CA TYR A 290 -5.67 4.86 11.87
C TYR A 290 -5.09 4.75 10.47
N GLY A 291 -5.37 3.66 9.76
CA GLY A 291 -4.81 3.46 8.42
C GLY A 291 -5.84 3.41 7.31
N ASP A 292 -5.54 2.61 6.28
CA ASP A 292 -6.37 2.48 5.08
C ASP A 292 -7.85 2.38 5.42
N TYR A 293 -8.67 3.09 4.62
CA TYR A 293 -10.12 3.23 4.77
C TYR A 293 -10.58 4.07 5.98
N SER A 294 -9.65 4.76 6.65
CA SER A 294 -9.95 5.61 7.80
C SER A 294 -9.63 7.09 7.53
N TYR A 295 -9.26 7.51 6.33
CA TYR A 295 -8.92 8.90 6.02
C TYR A 295 -10.09 9.86 6.29
N PHE A 296 -11.30 9.43 5.95
CA PHE A 296 -12.53 10.19 6.18
C PHE A 296 -13.15 9.95 7.56
N ASN A 297 -12.56 9.07 8.38
CA ASN A 297 -13.04 8.81 9.73
C ASN A 297 -12.76 10.06 10.61
N PRO A 298 -13.77 10.62 11.29
CA PRO A 298 -13.58 11.75 12.20
C PRO A 298 -12.52 11.51 13.29
N PHE A 299 -12.34 10.27 13.75
CA PHE A 299 -11.30 9.90 14.72
C PHE A 299 -9.87 9.98 14.16
N ASN A 300 -9.70 10.01 12.84
CA ASN A 300 -8.41 10.11 12.17
C ASN A 300 -8.03 11.55 11.76
N GLN A 301 -8.83 12.56 12.17
CA GLN A 301 -8.64 13.95 11.76
C GLN A 301 -7.26 14.51 12.14
N THR A 302 -6.75 14.19 13.34
CA THR A 302 -5.39 14.62 13.74
C THR A 302 -4.34 14.07 12.79
N ASN A 303 -4.44 12.79 12.43
CA ASN A 303 -3.52 12.16 11.49
C ASN A 303 -3.61 12.81 10.10
N GLN A 304 -4.82 13.08 9.62
CA GLN A 304 -5.05 13.80 8.35
C GLN A 304 -4.34 15.16 8.34
N GLN A 305 -4.39 15.92 9.43
CA GLN A 305 -3.74 17.24 9.53
C GLN A 305 -2.21 17.13 9.54
N VAL A 306 -1.65 16.14 10.23
CA VAL A 306 -0.19 15.91 10.25
C VAL A 306 0.29 15.44 8.87
N LEU A 307 -0.43 14.51 8.26
CA LEU A 307 -0.16 14.03 6.90
C LEU A 307 -0.19 15.17 5.88
N LEU A 308 -1.23 16.02 5.91
CA LEU A 308 -1.31 17.16 4.99
C LEU A 308 -0.13 18.13 5.17
N ARG A 309 0.30 18.39 6.41
CA ARG A 309 1.51 19.20 6.66
C ARG A 309 2.76 18.55 6.09
N ALA A 310 2.92 17.23 6.23
CA ALA A 310 4.06 16.50 5.68
C ALA A 310 4.07 16.52 4.15
N LEU A 311 2.93 16.29 3.51
CA LEU A 311 2.78 16.37 2.05
C LEU A 311 3.06 17.79 1.52
N GLN A 312 2.53 18.81 2.20
CA GLN A 312 2.78 20.20 1.83
C GLN A 312 4.26 20.56 2.00
N ALA A 313 4.91 20.13 3.08
CA ALA A 313 6.33 20.37 3.30
C ALA A 313 7.19 19.74 2.19
N SER A 314 6.82 18.54 1.70
CA SER A 314 7.48 17.89 0.57
C SER A 314 7.41 18.75 -0.70
N ALA A 315 6.21 19.22 -1.07
CA ALA A 315 6.02 20.08 -2.24
C ALA A 315 6.72 21.44 -2.08
N ASP A 316 6.69 22.03 -0.87
CA ASP A 316 7.37 23.29 -0.60
C ASP A 316 8.89 23.16 -0.79
N GLU A 317 9.50 22.03 -0.40
CA GLU A 317 10.93 21.77 -0.64
C GLU A 317 11.28 21.69 -2.13
N ILE A 318 10.38 21.18 -2.97
CA ILE A 318 10.55 21.19 -4.44
C ILE A 318 10.62 22.63 -4.95
N PHE A 319 9.67 23.47 -4.53
CA PHE A 319 9.65 24.87 -4.95
C PHE A 319 10.86 25.64 -4.41
N GLU A 320 11.23 25.45 -3.15
CA GLU A 320 12.39 26.13 -2.56
C GLU A 320 13.69 25.73 -3.26
N ALA A 321 13.86 24.45 -3.61
CA ALA A 321 15.01 23.99 -4.39
C ALA A 321 15.04 24.61 -5.79
N TYR A 322 13.90 24.67 -6.48
CA TYR A 322 13.77 25.39 -7.74
C TYR A 322 14.11 26.87 -7.58
N TYR A 323 13.50 27.57 -6.63
CA TYR A 323 13.63 29.01 -6.48
C TYR A 323 15.06 29.42 -6.11
N THR A 324 15.66 28.74 -5.12
CA THR A 324 16.99 29.07 -4.60
C THR A 324 18.14 28.44 -5.40
N GLY A 325 17.88 27.35 -6.13
CA GLY A 325 18.93 26.54 -6.75
C GLY A 325 19.75 25.71 -5.75
N VAL A 326 19.24 25.51 -4.53
CA VAL A 326 19.95 24.83 -3.43
C VAL A 326 19.12 23.66 -2.91
N LEU A 327 19.73 22.49 -2.75
CA LEU A 327 19.07 21.34 -2.15
C LEU A 327 18.95 21.49 -0.62
N PRO A 328 17.85 21.00 -0.02
CA PRO A 328 17.74 20.93 1.44
C PRO A 328 18.82 20.00 2.01
N LYS A 329 19.42 20.39 3.15
CA LYS A 329 20.41 19.55 3.87
C LYS A 329 19.76 18.37 4.59
N LYS A 330 18.49 18.53 4.98
CA LYS A 330 17.61 17.54 5.63
C LYS A 330 16.19 17.81 5.14
N TYR A 331 15.40 16.77 4.93
CA TYR A 331 14.00 16.94 4.54
C TYR A 331 13.16 17.27 5.78
N GLN A 332 12.37 18.33 5.71
CA GLN A 332 11.48 18.78 6.78
C GLN A 332 10.50 17.69 7.20
N VAL A 333 10.05 16.88 6.24
CA VAL A 333 9.17 15.73 6.45
C VAL A 333 9.71 14.77 7.51
N GLU A 334 11.04 14.63 7.64
CA GLU A 334 11.65 13.71 8.62
C GLU A 334 11.38 14.07 10.09
N GLU A 335 10.93 15.28 10.37
CA GLU A 335 10.55 15.71 11.71
C GLU A 335 9.07 15.39 12.02
N MET A 336 8.24 15.27 10.99
CA MET A 336 6.79 15.07 11.11
C MET A 336 6.36 13.60 11.06
N ILE A 337 7.24 12.73 10.57
CA ILE A 337 6.97 11.29 10.39
C ILE A 337 6.55 10.63 11.72
N PRO A 338 5.47 9.84 11.71
CA PRO A 338 5.04 9.08 12.88
C PRO A 338 6.03 7.95 13.22
N HIS A 339 6.29 7.80 14.50
CA HIS A 339 7.04 6.71 15.09
C HIS A 339 6.19 6.04 16.15
N ILE A 340 6.05 4.72 16.07
CA ILE A 340 5.29 3.94 17.06
C ILE A 340 5.86 4.14 18.46
N THR A 341 4.97 4.43 19.41
CA THR A 341 5.33 4.52 20.82
C THR A 341 5.69 3.13 21.36
N GLN A 342 6.68 3.04 22.27
CA GLN A 342 7.17 1.75 22.75
C GLN A 342 6.06 0.90 23.43
N LEU A 343 6.09 -0.41 23.16
CA LEU A 343 5.09 -1.38 23.61
C LEU A 343 5.02 -1.60 25.14
N ASN A 344 6.06 -1.20 25.87
CA ASN A 344 6.30 -1.59 27.27
C ASN A 344 5.88 -0.55 28.32
N ASP A 345 5.17 0.51 27.94
CA ASP A 345 4.52 1.34 28.95
C ASP A 345 3.30 0.57 29.48
N GLU A 346 3.32 0.21 30.77
CA GLU A 346 2.26 -0.57 31.43
C GLU A 346 0.91 0.16 31.41
N ASN A 347 0.92 1.48 31.18
CA ASN A 347 -0.27 2.31 30.98
C ASN A 347 -0.72 2.38 29.51
N ASN A 348 -0.01 1.72 28.59
CA ASN A 348 -0.28 1.80 27.16
C ASN A 348 -1.46 0.90 26.78
N MET A 349 -2.61 1.54 26.53
CA MET A 349 -3.84 0.94 26.00
C MET A 349 -3.76 0.65 24.48
N ASP A 350 -2.56 0.59 23.90
CA ASP A 350 -2.39 0.25 22.48
C ASP A 350 -2.56 -1.25 22.23
N ILE A 351 -2.96 -1.60 21.02
CA ILE A 351 -3.04 -2.98 20.57
C ILE A 351 -1.65 -3.60 20.44
N ALA A 352 -1.55 -4.89 20.73
CA ALA A 352 -0.34 -5.68 20.60
C ALA A 352 -0.19 -6.18 19.15
N PRO A 353 0.99 -6.03 18.51
CA PRO A 353 1.21 -6.50 17.15
C PRO A 353 0.89 -7.99 17.01
N MET A 354 0.09 -8.34 16.00
CA MET A 354 -0.27 -9.73 15.72
C MET A 354 0.97 -10.58 15.38
N PHE A 355 1.90 -10.01 14.63
CA PHE A 355 3.22 -10.56 14.36
C PHE A 355 4.27 -9.55 14.83
N TYR A 356 5.24 -10.02 15.61
CA TYR A 356 6.28 -9.19 16.18
C TYR A 356 7.64 -9.72 15.76
N TRP A 357 8.42 -8.88 15.09
CA TRP A 357 9.81 -9.18 14.77
C TRP A 357 10.72 -8.70 15.90
N ASP A 358 11.32 -9.65 16.61
CA ASP A 358 12.34 -9.33 17.60
C ASP A 358 13.69 -9.12 16.92
N ASN A 359 14.10 -7.86 16.83
CA ASN A 359 15.37 -7.48 16.22
C ASN A 359 16.60 -8.03 16.94
N GLN A 360 16.52 -8.35 18.23
CA GLN A 360 17.64 -8.87 19.01
C GLN A 360 17.83 -10.37 18.77
N SER A 361 16.77 -11.15 18.97
CA SER A 361 16.83 -12.61 18.77
C SER A 361 16.69 -13.05 17.31
N LYS A 362 16.34 -12.13 16.41
CA LYS A 362 16.02 -12.42 14.99
C LYS A 362 14.90 -13.47 14.86
N GLN A 363 13.90 -13.38 15.74
CA GLN A 363 12.76 -14.28 15.74
C GLN A 363 11.48 -13.55 15.34
N LEU A 364 10.70 -14.20 14.47
CA LEU A 364 9.35 -13.79 14.17
C LEU A 364 8.38 -14.48 15.13
N LEU A 365 7.79 -13.68 16.01
CA LEU A 365 6.86 -14.12 17.02
C LEU A 365 5.42 -13.82 16.56
N ARG A 366 4.47 -14.63 17.02
CA ARG A 366 3.03 -14.45 16.79
C ARG A 366 2.33 -14.26 18.12
N ARG A 367 1.35 -13.34 18.18
CA ARG A 367 0.47 -13.17 19.33
C ARG A 367 -0.17 -14.51 19.73
N THR A 368 -0.24 -14.77 21.03
CA THR A 368 -0.67 -16.08 21.53
C THR A 368 -2.18 -16.25 21.35
N ASN A 369 -2.93 -15.24 21.78
CA ASN A 369 -4.37 -15.11 21.57
C ASN A 369 -4.66 -14.16 20.40
N LEU A 370 -4.96 -14.74 19.23
CA LEU A 370 -5.32 -13.97 18.04
C LEU A 370 -6.67 -13.26 18.17
N THR A 371 -7.55 -13.66 19.10
CA THR A 371 -8.86 -13.06 19.33
C THR A 371 -8.85 -11.78 20.15
N ASN A 372 -7.80 -11.56 20.93
CA ASN A 372 -7.65 -10.38 21.76
C ASN A 372 -6.57 -9.47 21.15
N PRO A 373 -6.93 -8.32 20.55
CA PRO A 373 -5.95 -7.41 19.99
C PRO A 373 -5.00 -6.80 21.04
N TYR A 374 -5.32 -6.91 22.33
CA TYR A 374 -4.52 -6.42 23.45
C TYR A 374 -3.67 -7.51 24.12
N ASP A 375 -3.63 -8.73 23.59
CA ASP A 375 -2.79 -9.79 24.16
C ASP A 375 -1.29 -9.52 23.92
N LYS A 376 -0.58 -9.11 24.98
CA LYS A 376 0.87 -8.82 24.95
C LYS A 376 1.74 -10.06 25.22
N HIS A 377 1.25 -11.24 24.83
CA HIS A 377 2.02 -12.48 24.89
C HIS A 377 2.30 -12.96 23.47
N TRP A 378 3.55 -13.34 23.20
CA TRP A 378 3.95 -13.87 21.91
C TRP A 378 4.65 -15.21 22.04
N THR A 379 4.52 -16.02 20.99
CA THR A 379 5.15 -17.34 20.87
C THR A 379 5.92 -17.46 19.56
N ASN A 380 7.05 -18.17 19.59
CA ASN A 380 7.74 -18.65 18.38
C ASN A 380 7.28 -20.06 17.95
N SER A 381 6.43 -20.72 18.75
CA SER A 381 5.87 -22.03 18.47
C SER A 381 4.55 -21.90 17.73
N TRP A 382 4.63 -21.57 16.44
CA TRP A 382 3.48 -21.42 15.56
C TRP A 382 3.83 -21.84 14.13
N TRP A 383 2.81 -22.09 13.30
CA TRP A 383 2.99 -22.46 11.89
C TRP A 383 2.06 -21.62 11.00
N GLY A 384 2.57 -21.17 9.85
CA GLY A 384 1.85 -20.21 9.01
C GLY A 384 0.46 -20.70 8.57
N TRP A 385 0.33 -21.98 8.21
CA TRP A 385 -0.93 -22.53 7.72
C TRP A 385 -1.98 -22.68 8.83
N SER A 386 -1.58 -23.13 10.02
CA SER A 386 -2.51 -23.21 11.15
C SER A 386 -2.93 -21.82 11.61
N THR A 387 -2.00 -20.85 11.60
CA THR A 387 -2.34 -19.44 11.86
C THR A 387 -3.31 -18.88 10.82
N LEU A 388 -3.10 -19.14 9.52
CA LEU A 388 -4.03 -18.71 8.48
C LEU A 388 -5.44 -19.28 8.70
N LEU A 389 -5.56 -20.55 9.08
CA LEU A 389 -6.86 -21.17 9.35
C LEU A 389 -7.58 -20.51 10.54
N LEU A 390 -6.85 -20.21 11.61
CA LEU A 390 -7.38 -19.49 12.76
C LEU A 390 -7.86 -18.08 12.35
N LEU A 391 -7.01 -17.33 11.64
CA LEU A 391 -7.32 -15.97 11.19
C LEU A 391 -8.49 -15.95 10.22
N LYS A 392 -8.57 -16.90 9.27
CA LYS A 392 -9.71 -17.05 8.36
C LYS A 392 -11.02 -17.26 9.11
N THR A 393 -10.99 -18.09 10.14
CA THR A 393 -12.18 -18.40 10.95
C THR A 393 -12.66 -17.17 11.72
N GLN A 394 -11.72 -16.33 12.16
CA GLN A 394 -11.99 -15.18 13.01
C GLN A 394 -12.31 -13.89 12.24
N TYR A 395 -11.55 -13.60 11.18
CA TYR A 395 -11.60 -12.34 10.43
C TYR A 395 -12.16 -12.51 9.00
N GLY A 396 -12.37 -13.74 8.53
CA GLY A 396 -12.80 -14.04 7.16
C GLY A 396 -11.66 -14.06 6.14
N ILE A 397 -11.98 -14.06 4.84
CA ILE A 397 -11.01 -14.09 3.73
C ILE A 397 -11.18 -12.85 2.84
N THR A 398 -10.09 -12.11 2.57
CA THR A 398 -10.09 -11.01 1.58
C THR A 398 -9.83 -11.52 0.15
N SER A 399 -10.15 -10.72 -0.87
CA SER A 399 -9.90 -11.06 -2.29
C SER A 399 -8.42 -11.32 -2.58
N THR A 400 -7.50 -10.56 -1.97
CA THR A 400 -6.04 -10.81 -2.04
C THR A 400 -5.64 -12.13 -1.40
N VAL A 401 -6.31 -12.54 -0.32
CA VAL A 401 -6.14 -13.87 0.30
C VAL A 401 -6.66 -14.97 -0.63
N GLN A 402 -7.78 -14.75 -1.33
CA GLN A 402 -8.31 -15.70 -2.31
C GLN A 402 -7.39 -15.87 -3.54
N LEU A 403 -6.84 -14.78 -4.10
CA LEU A 403 -5.83 -14.81 -5.16
C LEU A 403 -4.59 -15.59 -4.74
N SER A 404 -4.04 -15.27 -3.57
CA SER A 404 -2.78 -15.86 -3.13
C SER A 404 -2.91 -17.35 -2.89
N LEU A 405 -4.07 -17.77 -2.36
CA LEU A 405 -4.44 -19.18 -2.25
C LEU A 405 -4.61 -19.81 -3.64
N SER A 406 -5.31 -19.16 -4.59
CA SER A 406 -5.50 -19.70 -5.94
C SER A 406 -4.19 -19.84 -6.73
N LYS A 407 -3.29 -18.85 -6.66
CA LYS A 407 -1.97 -18.89 -7.31
C LYS A 407 -1.01 -19.88 -6.65
N TYR A 408 -1.08 -20.08 -5.33
CA TYR A 408 -0.32 -21.15 -4.69
C TYR A 408 -0.84 -22.52 -5.14
N LEU A 409 -2.17 -22.71 -5.15
CA LEU A 409 -2.79 -23.98 -5.48
C LEU A 409 -2.71 -24.33 -6.97
N SER A 410 -2.72 -23.36 -7.88
CA SER A 410 -2.60 -23.58 -9.34
C SER A 410 -1.27 -24.23 -9.75
N GLN A 411 -0.24 -24.12 -8.90
CA GLN A 411 1.06 -24.80 -9.04
C GLN A 411 0.99 -26.29 -8.69
N TYR A 412 -0.05 -26.72 -7.98
CA TYR A 412 -0.28 -28.10 -7.55
C TYR A 412 -1.49 -28.75 -8.23
N VAL A 413 -2.17 -28.04 -9.13
CA VAL A 413 -3.18 -28.62 -10.04
C VAL A 413 -2.44 -29.57 -11.00
N PRO A 414 -2.70 -30.89 -10.97
CA PRO A 414 -2.14 -31.84 -11.93
C PRO A 414 -2.39 -31.38 -13.37
N GLU A 415 -1.42 -31.60 -14.25
CA GLU A 415 -1.47 -31.23 -15.67
C GLU A 415 -2.74 -31.76 -16.37
N GLU A 416 -3.21 -32.92 -15.91
CA GLU A 416 -4.43 -33.64 -16.31
C GLU A 416 -5.73 -32.84 -16.07
N LEU A 417 -5.73 -31.82 -15.20
CA LEU A 417 -6.89 -30.96 -14.93
C LEU A 417 -6.81 -29.59 -15.63
N ARG A 418 -5.70 -29.27 -16.31
CA ARG A 418 -5.55 -27.99 -17.04
C ARG A 418 -6.23 -28.02 -18.42
N GLU A 419 -6.40 -29.20 -19.01
CA GLU A 419 -6.97 -29.37 -20.36
C GLU A 419 -8.51 -29.34 -20.42
N ASN A 420 -9.21 -29.37 -19.27
CA ASN A 420 -10.68 -29.38 -19.23
C ASN A 420 -11.33 -28.00 -18.94
N SER A 421 -10.63 -26.89 -19.19
CA SER A 421 -11.19 -25.53 -19.03
C SER A 421 -11.57 -24.86 -20.36
N LEU A 422 -12.27 -25.61 -21.21
CA LEU A 422 -13.06 -25.07 -22.32
C LEU A 422 -14.50 -25.61 -22.21
N ILE A 423 -15.28 -25.06 -21.27
CA ILE A 423 -16.71 -24.68 -21.42
C ILE A 423 -16.97 -23.49 -20.49
#